data_AF-A0A7R7VI30-F1
#
_entry.id   AF-A0A7R7VI30-F1
#
_cell.length_a   1.000
_cell.length_b   1.000
_cell.length_c   1.000
_cell.angle_alpha   90.00
_cell.angle_beta   90.00
_cell.angle_gamma   90.00
#
_symmetry.space_group_name_H-M   'P 1'
#
loop_
_entity.id
_entity.type
_entity.pdbx_description
1 polymer ?
#
loop_
_entity_poly.entity_id
_entity_poly.type
_entity_poly.pdbx_seq_one_letter_code
_entity_poly.pdbx_strand_id
1 'polypeptide(L)'
;MTSSPRLNSWIAEGAMDHNCILHRVGERMTDFGNANDEEFAQLNQNFQLFGAIDDGTPRLGQTAFLSFLHSHGALPSSLTEAGSILYNILQYLSQAPFSHRQPLPETLTAEEFLRALTWTHYEKACWVNREGNYCRGRTPADHRRLLFQSLATYRDSRNTPLDVKKWRHQAERRAFELPDSRHAGINCDEDGDEMYHDVLDVVFSTQPIVSEALAPVERDEFRSIAKELHGNDIRLHELMIPPGRLHALVKLLLVARFGHCGMLPDEQLPGLDCVAGSIVKSFHRITDSGITWPMFDEAARTVPLLFDTLYTISSNLLGQPETFADLEQVIPESGKILTFPKLAKLASVLDCNFAWDDLRPFCQYDPADNANTASSLAAAIGTSEGPILLLVSGKISHESATQNAVFGAFIANTTYDGTEIQPKPQIDQDSTLLFQLSPVHDIFRGNVGWAGWSVVREELCFGERDGGVALVFAKDLKGATVVHRLDGEDKAVYKPSKWRGTWSTQVEVKAIEIWNHPY
;
A
#
# COMPACT_ATOMS: atom_id res chain seq x y z
N MET A 1 -16.09 34.62 -12.17
CA MET A 1 -15.38 34.68 -13.46
C MET A 1 -16.31 34.14 -14.52
N THR A 2 -16.42 34.82 -15.66
CA THR A 2 -17.17 34.32 -16.83
C THR A 2 -16.34 33.24 -17.52
N SER A 3 -16.90 32.05 -17.70
CA SER A 3 -16.29 30.92 -18.41
C SER A 3 -15.93 31.30 -19.86
N SER A 4 -14.81 30.78 -20.34
CA SER A 4 -14.34 30.90 -21.72
C SER A 4 -15.44 30.53 -22.71
N PRO A 5 -15.56 31.26 -23.84
CA PRO A 5 -16.48 30.90 -24.92
C PRO A 5 -16.34 29.45 -25.39
N ARG A 6 -15.12 28.88 -25.31
CA ARG A 6 -14.84 27.49 -25.69
C ARG A 6 -15.45 26.50 -24.69
N LEU A 7 -15.26 26.75 -23.39
CA LEU A 7 -15.85 25.90 -22.35
C LEU A 7 -17.38 25.90 -22.45
N ASN A 8 -17.97 27.07 -22.71
CA ASN A 8 -19.42 27.19 -22.91
C ASN A 8 -19.92 26.40 -24.12
N SER A 9 -19.15 26.36 -25.21
CA SER A 9 -19.47 25.52 -26.39
C SER A 9 -19.50 24.04 -26.01
N TRP A 10 -18.46 23.55 -25.32
CA TRP A 10 -18.39 22.15 -24.90
C TRP A 10 -19.49 21.76 -23.92
N ILE A 11 -19.88 22.65 -23.02
CA ILE A 11 -21.06 22.43 -22.16
C ILE A 11 -22.32 22.33 -23.02
N ALA A 12 -22.54 23.26 -23.95
CA ALA A 12 -23.74 23.27 -24.79
C ALA A 12 -23.83 22.04 -25.72
N GLU A 13 -22.68 21.48 -26.12
CA GLU A 13 -22.57 20.27 -26.94
C GLU A 13 -22.70 18.97 -26.13
N GLY A 14 -22.81 19.03 -24.79
CA GLY A 14 -22.82 17.85 -23.92
C GLY A 14 -21.44 17.18 -23.76
N ALA A 15 -20.38 17.77 -24.32
CA ALA A 15 -19.03 17.21 -24.23
C ALA A 15 -18.52 17.17 -22.79
N MET A 16 -19.02 18.03 -21.90
CA MET A 16 -18.68 18.06 -20.47
C MET A 16 -19.62 17.22 -19.60
N ASP A 17 -20.48 16.40 -20.19
CA ASP A 17 -21.33 15.47 -19.45
C ASP A 17 -20.51 14.32 -18.86
N HIS A 18 -20.99 13.77 -17.74
CA HIS A 18 -20.33 12.71 -16.98
C HIS A 18 -19.84 11.56 -17.86
N ASN A 19 -20.72 10.96 -18.67
CA ASN A 19 -20.39 9.79 -19.48
C ASN A 19 -19.39 10.12 -20.58
N CYS A 20 -19.47 11.32 -21.17
CA CYS A 20 -18.52 11.77 -22.18
C CYS A 20 -17.13 12.00 -21.58
N ILE A 21 -17.05 12.49 -20.34
CA ILE A 21 -15.78 12.62 -19.62
C ILE A 21 -15.20 11.23 -19.32
N LEU A 22 -16.00 10.30 -18.79
CA LEU A 22 -15.54 8.93 -18.50
C LEU A 22 -15.07 8.17 -19.74
N HIS A 23 -15.75 8.37 -20.88
CA HIS A 23 -15.31 7.82 -22.16
C HIS A 23 -13.92 8.34 -22.54
N ARG A 24 -13.69 9.66 -22.45
CA ARG A 24 -12.36 10.24 -22.72
C ARG A 24 -11.29 9.81 -21.72
N VAL A 25 -11.66 9.59 -20.45
CA VAL A 25 -10.76 8.93 -19.48
C VAL A 25 -10.37 7.55 -20.00
N GLY A 26 -11.33 6.75 -20.46
CA GLY A 26 -11.09 5.43 -21.06
C GLY A 26 -10.17 5.48 -22.28
N GLU A 27 -10.44 6.38 -23.23
CA GLU A 27 -9.59 6.56 -24.43
C GLU A 27 -8.13 6.83 -24.05
N ARG A 28 -7.89 7.73 -23.08
CA ARG A 28 -6.52 8.01 -22.62
C ARG A 28 -5.86 6.82 -21.92
N MET A 29 -6.62 6.05 -21.15
CA MET A 29 -6.09 4.84 -20.53
C MET A 29 -5.68 3.81 -21.57
N THR A 30 -6.37 3.74 -22.71
CA THR A 30 -5.95 2.89 -23.83
C THR A 30 -4.70 3.47 -24.50
N ASP A 31 -4.65 4.79 -24.73
CA ASP A 31 -3.52 5.44 -25.39
C ASP A 31 -2.21 5.37 -24.60
N PHE A 32 -2.28 5.38 -23.26
CA PHE A 32 -1.11 5.47 -22.37
C PHE A 32 -0.95 4.29 -21.38
N GLY A 33 -1.96 3.42 -21.21
CA GLY A 33 -2.09 2.49 -20.07
C GLY A 33 -1.73 1.03 -20.31
N ASN A 34 -1.00 0.72 -21.39
CA ASN A 34 -0.33 -0.57 -21.63
C ASN A 34 -1.21 -1.81 -21.80
N ALA A 35 -2.55 -1.72 -21.91
CA ALA A 35 -3.30 -2.87 -22.39
C ALA A 35 -3.08 -3.00 -23.90
N ASN A 36 -2.22 -3.93 -24.30
CA ASN A 36 -2.03 -4.22 -25.72
C ASN A 36 -3.32 -4.84 -26.29
N ASP A 37 -3.44 -4.85 -27.63
CA ASP A 37 -4.65 -5.37 -28.29
C ASP A 37 -4.97 -6.82 -27.89
N GLU A 38 -3.97 -7.61 -27.48
CA GLU A 38 -4.12 -8.99 -27.02
C GLU A 38 -4.77 -9.07 -25.63
N GLU A 39 -4.30 -8.27 -24.66
CA GLU A 39 -4.88 -8.18 -23.32
C GLU A 39 -6.36 -7.73 -23.40
N PHE A 40 -6.66 -6.78 -24.28
CA PHE A 40 -8.03 -6.33 -24.49
C PHE A 40 -8.89 -7.38 -25.20
N ALA A 41 -8.36 -8.10 -26.17
CA ALA A 41 -9.05 -9.21 -26.82
C ALA A 41 -9.36 -10.33 -25.81
N GLN A 42 -8.40 -10.67 -24.94
CA GLN A 42 -8.56 -11.68 -23.89
C GLN A 42 -9.58 -11.25 -22.84
N LEU A 43 -9.57 -9.98 -22.44
CA LEU A 43 -10.58 -9.41 -21.55
C LEU A 43 -11.99 -9.55 -22.15
N ASN A 44 -12.17 -9.17 -23.41
CA ASN A 44 -13.46 -9.29 -24.09
C ASN A 44 -13.91 -10.75 -24.20
N GLN A 45 -12.99 -11.68 -24.49
CA GLN A 45 -13.30 -13.11 -24.50
C GLN A 45 -13.78 -13.59 -23.12
N ASN A 46 -13.09 -13.20 -22.05
CA ASN A 46 -13.50 -13.55 -20.69
C ASN A 46 -14.86 -12.96 -20.32
N PHE A 47 -15.16 -11.73 -20.74
CA PHE A 47 -16.48 -11.12 -20.55
C PHE A 47 -17.57 -11.84 -21.34
N GLN A 48 -17.28 -12.34 -22.54
CA GLN A 48 -18.22 -13.16 -23.32
C GLN A 48 -18.48 -14.53 -22.68
N LEU A 49 -17.47 -15.13 -22.05
CA LEU A 49 -17.57 -16.46 -21.42
C LEU A 49 -18.27 -16.42 -20.06
N PHE A 50 -17.96 -15.42 -19.23
CA PHE A 50 -18.42 -15.34 -17.84
C PHE A 50 -19.50 -14.28 -17.61
N GLY A 51 -19.57 -13.26 -18.46
CA GLY A 51 -20.53 -12.17 -18.33
C GLY A 51 -21.94 -12.57 -18.76
N ALA A 52 -22.93 -11.87 -18.21
CA ALA A 52 -24.29 -11.92 -18.70
C ALA A 52 -24.45 -10.90 -19.84
N ILE A 53 -25.23 -11.24 -20.87
CA ILE A 53 -25.55 -10.30 -21.94
C ILE A 53 -26.67 -9.38 -21.44
N ASP A 54 -26.39 -8.08 -21.39
CA ASP A 54 -27.35 -7.03 -21.06
C ASP A 54 -27.30 -5.94 -22.14
N ASP A 55 -28.45 -5.65 -22.74
CA ASP A 55 -28.59 -4.75 -23.91
C ASP A 55 -27.56 -5.03 -25.03
N GLY A 56 -27.32 -6.31 -25.31
CA GLY A 56 -26.35 -6.76 -26.33
C GLY A 56 -24.88 -6.60 -25.94
N THR A 57 -24.58 -6.09 -24.74
CA THR A 57 -23.22 -5.90 -24.23
C THR A 57 -22.92 -6.92 -23.11
N PRO A 58 -21.81 -7.66 -23.17
CA PRO A 58 -21.40 -8.52 -22.08
C PRO A 58 -21.07 -7.70 -20.82
N ARG A 59 -21.69 -8.05 -19.70
CA ARG A 59 -21.48 -7.41 -18.39
C ARG A 59 -21.08 -8.42 -17.32
N LEU A 60 -20.06 -8.09 -16.56
CA LEU A 60 -19.54 -8.92 -15.47
C LEU A 60 -20.12 -8.46 -14.13
N GLY A 61 -20.99 -9.28 -13.54
CA GLY A 61 -21.50 -9.10 -12.17
C GLY A 61 -20.61 -9.75 -11.11
N GLN A 62 -20.85 -9.43 -9.83
CA GLN A 62 -20.06 -9.95 -8.71
C GLN A 62 -19.97 -11.48 -8.70
N THR A 63 -21.09 -12.19 -8.84
CA THR A 63 -21.10 -13.67 -8.82
C THR A 63 -20.22 -14.27 -9.91
N ALA A 64 -20.28 -13.71 -11.13
CA ALA A 64 -19.46 -14.14 -12.26
C ALA A 64 -17.97 -13.84 -12.03
N PHE A 65 -17.65 -12.66 -11.49
CA PHE A 65 -16.29 -12.29 -11.12
C PHE A 65 -15.69 -13.23 -10.06
N LEU A 66 -16.43 -13.54 -8.99
CA LEU A 66 -15.98 -14.48 -7.96
C LEU A 66 -15.81 -15.89 -8.53
N SER A 67 -16.76 -16.33 -9.36
CA SER A 67 -16.68 -17.63 -10.05
C SER A 67 -15.42 -17.73 -10.92
N PHE A 68 -15.10 -16.66 -11.66
CA PHE A 68 -13.89 -16.58 -12.45
C PHE A 68 -12.64 -16.69 -11.57
N LEU A 69 -12.53 -15.90 -10.50
CA LEU A 69 -11.34 -15.94 -9.64
C LEU A 69 -11.16 -17.30 -8.95
N HIS A 70 -12.26 -17.93 -8.54
CA HIS A 70 -12.22 -19.29 -7.97
C HIS A 70 -11.75 -20.32 -9.01
N SER A 71 -12.28 -20.28 -10.24
CA SER A 71 -11.91 -21.26 -11.27
C SER A 71 -10.47 -21.13 -11.75
N HIS A 72 -9.85 -19.96 -11.57
CA HIS A 72 -8.46 -19.68 -11.94
C HIS A 72 -7.50 -19.68 -10.75
N GLY A 73 -7.92 -20.16 -9.56
CA GLY A 73 -7.04 -20.26 -8.38
C GLY A 73 -6.63 -18.92 -7.76
N ALA A 74 -7.19 -17.80 -8.22
CA ALA A 74 -6.88 -16.45 -7.76
C ALA A 74 -7.69 -16.04 -6.50
N LEU A 75 -8.66 -16.84 -6.08
CA LEU A 75 -9.45 -16.60 -4.87
C LEU A 75 -9.71 -17.90 -4.10
N PRO A 76 -9.20 -18.04 -2.85
CA PRO A 76 -9.54 -19.17 -1.99
C PRO A 76 -11.00 -19.09 -1.53
N SER A 77 -11.66 -20.25 -1.41
CA SER A 77 -13.06 -20.34 -0.93
C SER A 77 -13.26 -19.76 0.48
N SER A 78 -12.21 -19.76 1.31
CA SER A 78 -12.23 -19.17 2.66
C SER A 78 -12.18 -17.63 2.65
N LEU A 79 -11.89 -17.00 1.50
CA LEU A 79 -11.72 -15.55 1.34
C LEU A 79 -12.75 -14.92 0.40
N THR A 80 -13.90 -15.57 0.14
CA THR A 80 -14.97 -15.06 -0.74
C THR A 80 -15.46 -13.65 -0.37
N GLU A 81 -15.49 -13.32 0.92
CA GLU A 81 -15.80 -11.96 1.39
C GLU A 81 -14.79 -10.94 0.83
N ALA A 82 -13.49 -11.26 0.85
CA ALA A 82 -12.44 -10.40 0.34
C ALA A 82 -12.55 -10.21 -1.19
N GLY A 83 -12.92 -11.27 -1.92
CA GLY A 83 -13.23 -11.16 -3.35
C GLY A 83 -14.41 -10.23 -3.63
N SER A 84 -15.43 -10.24 -2.77
CA SER A 84 -16.59 -9.34 -2.89
C SER A 84 -16.18 -7.88 -2.60
N ILE A 85 -15.29 -7.68 -1.62
CA ILE A 85 -14.71 -6.37 -1.33
C ILE A 85 -13.91 -5.85 -2.54
N LEU A 86 -13.10 -6.72 -3.17
CA LEU A 86 -12.36 -6.39 -4.39
C LEU A 86 -13.29 -5.97 -5.53
N TYR A 87 -14.38 -6.70 -5.76
CA TYR A 87 -15.35 -6.33 -6.79
C TYR A 87 -15.96 -4.95 -6.54
N ASN A 88 -16.34 -4.65 -5.29
CA ASN A 88 -16.86 -3.32 -4.93
C ASN A 88 -15.83 -2.20 -5.15
N ILE A 89 -14.53 -2.48 -4.92
CA ILE A 89 -13.45 -1.54 -5.24
C ILE A 89 -13.44 -1.26 -6.74
N LEU A 90 -13.51 -2.30 -7.58
CA LEU A 90 -13.54 -2.15 -9.03
C LEU A 90 -14.78 -1.38 -9.51
N GLN A 91 -15.96 -1.63 -8.93
CA GLN A 91 -17.16 -0.84 -9.20
C GLN A 91 -16.95 0.63 -8.90
N TYR A 92 -16.38 0.95 -7.74
CA TYR A 92 -16.07 2.31 -7.35
C TYR A 92 -15.06 2.96 -8.32
N LEU A 93 -13.95 2.28 -8.61
CA LEU A 93 -12.88 2.80 -9.47
C LEU A 93 -13.32 2.96 -10.93
N SER A 94 -14.25 2.13 -11.41
CA SER A 94 -14.81 2.26 -12.76
C SER A 94 -15.50 3.61 -13.01
N GLN A 95 -15.89 4.32 -11.94
CA GLN A 95 -16.55 5.62 -12.01
C GLN A 95 -15.68 6.76 -11.46
N ALA A 96 -14.45 6.47 -11.04
CA ALA A 96 -13.60 7.46 -10.39
C ALA A 96 -13.22 8.61 -11.35
N PRO A 97 -13.20 9.87 -10.88
CA PRO A 97 -13.42 10.34 -9.50
C PRO A 97 -14.90 10.70 -9.18
N PHE A 98 -15.85 10.35 -10.05
CA PHE A 98 -17.27 10.73 -9.94
C PHE A 98 -18.13 9.73 -9.14
N SER A 99 -17.51 8.73 -8.52
CA SER A 99 -18.15 7.59 -7.84
C SER A 99 -19.08 7.96 -6.68
N HIS A 100 -19.10 9.23 -6.27
CA HIS A 100 -19.88 9.75 -5.13
C HIS A 100 -21.32 10.12 -5.47
N ARG A 101 -21.67 10.25 -6.77
CA ARG A 101 -22.94 10.86 -7.22
C ARG A 101 -24.05 9.90 -7.64
N GLN A 102 -23.78 8.61 -7.77
CA GLN A 102 -24.74 7.65 -8.33
C GLN A 102 -24.68 6.31 -7.58
N PRO A 103 -25.74 5.48 -7.62
CA PRO A 103 -25.53 4.07 -7.29
C PRO A 103 -24.40 3.56 -8.19
N LEU A 104 -23.42 2.90 -7.58
CA LEU A 104 -22.36 2.26 -8.34
C LEU A 104 -22.98 1.23 -9.29
N PRO A 105 -22.39 1.03 -10.48
CA PRO A 105 -22.93 0.07 -11.44
C PRO A 105 -22.94 -1.33 -10.83
N GLU A 106 -24.08 -2.04 -10.87
CA GLU A 106 -24.20 -3.40 -10.33
C GLU A 106 -23.35 -4.41 -11.11
N THR A 107 -23.07 -4.12 -12.37
CA THR A 107 -22.27 -4.94 -13.28
C THR A 107 -21.34 -4.05 -14.11
N LEU A 108 -20.18 -4.56 -14.52
CA LEU A 108 -19.18 -3.81 -15.27
C LEU A 108 -19.16 -4.25 -16.73
N THR A 109 -18.93 -3.33 -17.66
CA THR A 109 -18.46 -3.64 -19.01
C THR A 109 -16.94 -3.87 -19.03
N ALA A 110 -16.40 -4.38 -20.14
CA ALA A 110 -14.96 -4.56 -20.29
C ALA A 110 -14.20 -3.22 -20.18
N GLU A 111 -14.75 -2.14 -20.75
CA GLU A 111 -14.17 -0.79 -20.66
C GLU A 111 -14.19 -0.26 -19.22
N GLU A 112 -15.32 -0.43 -18.51
CA GLU A 112 -15.45 -0.03 -17.11
C GLU A 112 -14.47 -0.79 -16.21
N PHE A 113 -14.27 -2.09 -16.47
CA PHE A 113 -13.31 -2.92 -15.76
C PHE A 113 -11.86 -2.50 -16.05
N LEU A 114 -11.51 -2.24 -17.31
CA LEU A 114 -10.17 -1.79 -17.68
C LEU A 114 -9.85 -0.43 -17.04
N ARG A 115 -10.83 0.48 -17.03
CA ARG A 115 -10.71 1.76 -16.34
C ARG A 115 -10.49 1.58 -14.84
N ALA A 116 -11.26 0.71 -14.20
CA ALA A 116 -11.08 0.37 -12.78
C ALA A 116 -9.70 -0.22 -12.50
N LEU A 117 -9.25 -1.15 -13.34
CA LEU A 117 -7.95 -1.81 -13.22
C LEU A 117 -6.78 -0.83 -13.38
N THR A 118 -6.90 0.13 -14.29
CA THR A 118 -5.87 1.17 -14.48
C THR A 118 -5.67 1.99 -13.22
N TRP A 119 -6.76 2.26 -12.48
CA TRP A 119 -6.72 3.01 -11.23
C TRP A 119 -6.13 2.23 -10.04
N THR A 120 -6.02 0.90 -10.10
CA THR A 120 -5.40 0.11 -9.01
C THR A 120 -3.87 0.11 -9.07
N HIS A 121 -3.28 0.56 -10.18
CA HIS A 121 -1.83 0.58 -10.38
C HIS A 121 -1.34 2.02 -10.45
N TYR A 122 -0.47 2.41 -9.51
CA TYR A 122 0.00 3.80 -9.38
C TYR A 122 0.56 4.37 -10.68
N GLU A 123 1.53 3.67 -11.29
CA GLU A 123 2.18 4.17 -12.51
C GLU A 123 1.19 4.35 -13.66
N LYS A 124 0.34 3.35 -13.91
CA LYS A 124 -0.72 3.43 -14.94
C LYS A 124 -1.69 4.59 -14.66
N ALA A 125 -2.08 4.78 -13.40
CA ALA A 125 -2.96 5.88 -12.98
C ALA A 125 -2.34 7.27 -13.18
N CYS A 126 -1.01 7.41 -13.08
CA CYS A 126 -0.32 8.68 -13.31
C CYS A 126 -0.46 9.16 -14.76
N TRP A 127 -0.43 8.25 -15.73
CA TRP A 127 -0.50 8.60 -17.16
C TRP A 127 -1.86 9.14 -17.62
N VAL A 128 -2.93 8.89 -16.86
CA VAL A 128 -4.28 9.37 -17.18
C VAL A 128 -4.39 10.90 -17.12
N ASN A 129 -3.66 11.49 -16.18
CA ASN A 129 -3.64 12.93 -15.98
C ASN A 129 -2.40 13.53 -16.62
N ARG A 130 -2.60 14.56 -17.44
CA ARG A 130 -1.48 15.22 -18.12
C ARG A 130 -0.77 16.12 -17.11
N GLU A 131 0.43 15.74 -16.69
CA GLU A 131 1.27 16.61 -15.87
C GLU A 131 1.85 17.76 -16.71
N GLY A 132 1.92 18.97 -16.16
CA GLY A 132 2.59 20.09 -16.82
C GLY A 132 2.26 21.45 -16.22
N ASN A 133 2.62 22.52 -16.93
CA ASN A 133 2.46 23.91 -16.44
C ASN A 133 1.02 24.31 -16.06
N TYR A 134 0.01 23.55 -16.50
CA TYR A 134 -1.41 23.83 -16.30
C TYR A 134 -2.13 22.78 -15.46
N CYS A 135 -1.45 21.72 -15.02
CA CYS A 135 -2.03 20.67 -14.18
C CYS A 135 -0.99 20.10 -13.24
N ARG A 136 -1.40 19.88 -11.99
CA ARG A 136 -0.51 19.29 -10.99
C ARG A 136 -0.16 17.85 -11.35
N GLY A 137 1.04 17.43 -10.97
CA GLY A 137 1.43 16.01 -10.98
C GLY A 137 0.63 15.23 -9.94
N ARG A 138 0.37 13.94 -10.24
CA ARG A 138 -0.32 13.04 -9.31
C ARG A 138 0.72 12.44 -8.37
N THR A 139 0.49 12.59 -7.07
CA THR A 139 1.40 12.08 -6.04
C THR A 139 1.01 10.67 -5.60
N PRO A 140 1.93 9.91 -4.96
CA PRO A 140 1.57 8.63 -4.35
C PRO A 140 0.41 8.74 -3.36
N ALA A 141 0.23 9.91 -2.72
CA ALA A 141 -0.88 10.14 -1.81
C ALA A 141 -2.23 10.26 -2.53
N ASP A 142 -2.27 10.75 -3.78
CA ASP A 142 -3.50 10.77 -4.58
C ASP A 142 -3.98 9.35 -4.90
N HIS A 143 -3.06 8.45 -5.26
CA HIS A 143 -3.39 7.05 -5.50
C HIS A 143 -3.87 6.35 -4.21
N ARG A 144 -3.16 6.54 -3.08
CA ARG A 144 -3.64 6.04 -1.79
C ARG A 144 -5.01 6.59 -1.41
N ARG A 145 -5.30 7.85 -1.74
CA ARG A 145 -6.61 8.47 -1.49
C ARG A 145 -7.70 7.82 -2.32
N LEU A 146 -7.41 7.47 -3.57
CA LEU A 146 -8.35 6.76 -4.44
C LEU A 146 -8.68 5.36 -3.88
N LEU A 147 -7.67 4.62 -3.44
CA LEU A 147 -7.84 3.32 -2.79
C LEU A 147 -8.64 3.44 -1.48
N PHE A 148 -8.32 4.43 -0.65
CA PHE A 148 -9.06 4.72 0.57
C PHE A 148 -10.55 4.96 0.30
N GLN A 149 -10.86 5.81 -0.69
CA GLN A 149 -12.24 6.11 -1.08
C GLN A 149 -12.99 4.86 -1.56
N SER A 150 -12.36 4.00 -2.35
CA SER A 150 -12.98 2.74 -2.82
C SER A 150 -13.26 1.72 -1.71
N LEU A 151 -12.56 1.85 -0.57
CA LEU A 151 -12.72 0.97 0.59
C LEU A 151 -13.71 1.52 1.61
N ALA A 152 -13.95 2.83 1.59
CA ALA A 152 -14.82 3.48 2.55
C ALA A 152 -16.29 3.12 2.29
N THR A 153 -16.96 2.64 3.33
CA THR A 153 -18.40 2.27 3.26
C THR A 153 -19.23 2.90 4.36
N TYR A 154 -18.61 3.70 5.23
CA TYR A 154 -19.27 4.37 6.34
C TYR A 154 -18.95 5.87 6.32
N ARG A 155 -19.89 6.68 6.82
CA ARG A 155 -19.67 8.09 7.09
C ARG A 155 -19.61 8.32 8.59
N ASP A 156 -18.68 9.14 9.05
CA ASP A 156 -18.64 9.51 10.46
C ASP A 156 -19.91 10.25 10.86
N SER A 157 -20.81 9.56 11.58
CA SER A 157 -22.02 10.17 12.14
C SER A 157 -21.73 10.98 13.40
N ARG A 158 -20.50 10.94 13.93
CA ARG A 158 -20.16 11.53 15.23
C ARG A 158 -19.64 12.97 15.17
N ASN A 159 -19.64 13.63 14.00
CA ASN A 159 -19.17 15.01 13.85
C ASN A 159 -17.82 15.25 14.56
N THR A 160 -16.83 14.38 14.33
CA THR A 160 -15.49 14.59 14.90
C THR A 160 -15.02 16.01 14.53
N PRO A 161 -14.60 16.86 15.48
CA PRO A 161 -14.25 18.24 15.19
C PRO A 161 -13.14 18.31 14.13
N LEU A 162 -13.45 18.88 12.96
CA LEU A 162 -12.48 19.06 11.89
C LEU A 162 -11.56 20.25 12.22
N ASP A 163 -10.28 19.95 12.44
CA ASP A 163 -9.24 20.98 12.43
C ASP A 163 -8.85 21.29 10.98
N VAL A 164 -9.53 22.28 10.40
CA VAL A 164 -9.33 22.71 9.00
C VAL A 164 -7.89 23.13 8.72
N LYS A 165 -7.21 23.77 9.68
CA LYS A 165 -5.82 24.21 9.50
C LYS A 165 -4.88 23.02 9.41
N LYS A 166 -5.03 22.06 10.33
CA LYS A 166 -4.26 20.83 10.31
C LYS A 166 -4.53 20.02 9.03
N TRP A 167 -5.78 19.95 8.60
CA TRP A 167 -6.17 19.25 7.38
C TRP A 167 -5.51 19.86 6.13
N ARG A 168 -5.59 21.19 5.97
CA ARG A 168 -4.96 21.91 4.86
C ARG A 168 -3.44 21.73 4.85
N HIS A 169 -2.80 21.80 6.01
CA HIS A 169 -1.36 21.56 6.12
C HIS A 169 -0.96 20.12 5.75
N GLN A 170 -1.78 19.13 6.10
CA GLN A 170 -1.53 17.74 5.69
C GLN A 170 -1.73 17.53 4.18
N ALA A 171 -2.73 18.17 3.58
CA ALA A 171 -2.95 18.14 2.13
C ALA A 171 -1.79 18.80 1.38
N GLU A 172 -1.32 19.95 1.87
CA GLU A 172 -0.11 20.61 1.36
C GLU A 172 1.09 19.66 1.42
N ARG A 173 1.39 19.05 2.57
CA ARG A 173 2.49 18.08 2.69
C ARG A 173 2.40 16.95 1.66
N ARG A 174 1.19 16.39 1.45
CA ARG A 174 0.94 15.31 0.47
C ARG A 174 1.15 15.74 -0.97
N ALA A 175 0.84 17.00 -1.30
CA ALA A 175 1.01 17.55 -2.65
C ALA A 175 2.50 17.67 -3.06
N PHE A 176 3.40 17.72 -2.09
CA PHE A 176 4.86 17.80 -2.31
C PHE A 176 5.58 16.47 -2.06
N GLU A 177 4.88 15.34 -2.05
CA GLU A 177 5.48 13.99 -1.99
C GLU A 177 6.11 13.53 -3.33
N LEU A 178 6.22 14.41 -4.33
CA LEU A 178 6.81 14.09 -5.64
C LEU A 178 8.36 14.15 -5.58
N PRO A 179 9.07 13.21 -6.24
CA PRO A 179 10.51 13.32 -6.45
C PRO A 179 10.91 14.60 -7.21
N ASP A 180 10.02 15.08 -8.08
CA ASP A 180 10.15 16.32 -8.85
C ASP A 180 8.98 17.28 -8.52
N SER A 181 9.27 18.34 -7.79
CA SER A 181 8.25 19.29 -7.29
C SER A 181 7.82 20.33 -8.32
N ARG A 182 8.34 20.29 -9.56
CA ARG A 182 8.06 21.30 -10.60
C ARG A 182 6.57 21.47 -10.92
N HIS A 183 5.75 20.44 -10.72
CA HIS A 183 4.31 20.46 -10.94
C HIS A 183 3.51 20.13 -9.67
N ALA A 184 4.09 20.30 -8.48
CA ALA A 184 3.37 20.13 -7.23
C ALA A 184 2.32 21.25 -7.04
N GLY A 185 1.14 20.89 -6.53
CA GLY A 185 0.06 21.86 -6.33
C GLY A 185 -0.86 21.45 -5.19
N ILE A 186 -1.12 22.39 -4.27
CA ILE A 186 -2.03 22.16 -3.14
C ILE A 186 -3.44 21.88 -3.67
N ASN A 187 -4.03 20.79 -3.19
CA ASN A 187 -5.33 20.27 -3.61
C ASN A 187 -6.38 20.43 -2.50
N CYS A 188 -6.32 21.51 -1.73
CA CYS A 188 -7.29 21.84 -0.70
C CYS A 188 -7.35 23.36 -0.52
N ASP A 189 -8.46 23.96 -0.96
CA ASP A 189 -8.67 25.41 -0.94
C ASP A 189 -10.06 25.77 -0.37
N GLU A 190 -10.59 26.94 -0.71
CA GLU A 190 -11.91 27.39 -0.26
C GLU A 190 -13.06 26.75 -1.07
N ASP A 191 -12.77 26.17 -2.24
CA ASP A 191 -13.76 25.53 -3.11
C ASP A 191 -14.00 24.05 -2.76
N GLY A 192 -13.01 23.38 -2.17
CA GLY A 192 -13.16 22.00 -1.72
C GLY A 192 -11.90 21.37 -1.15
N ASP A 193 -12.06 20.12 -0.71
CA ASP A 193 -10.96 19.28 -0.26
C ASP A 193 -10.35 18.49 -1.43
N GLU A 194 -9.44 17.57 -1.11
CA GLU A 194 -8.67 16.81 -2.09
C GLU A 194 -9.55 15.99 -3.06
N MET A 195 -10.75 15.58 -2.66
CA MET A 195 -11.69 14.85 -3.54
C MET A 195 -12.29 15.76 -4.62
N TYR A 196 -12.63 17.00 -4.27
CA TYR A 196 -13.07 17.98 -5.27
C TYR A 196 -11.96 18.25 -6.29
N HIS A 197 -10.72 18.39 -5.82
CA HIS A 197 -9.58 18.62 -6.71
C HIS A 197 -9.31 17.42 -7.63
N ASP A 198 -9.58 16.17 -7.19
CA ASP A 198 -9.53 14.98 -8.06
C ASP A 198 -10.48 15.10 -9.25
N VAL A 199 -11.72 15.56 -9.00
CA VAL A 199 -12.71 15.82 -10.05
C VAL A 199 -12.23 16.92 -10.99
N LEU A 200 -11.77 18.05 -10.43
CA LEU A 200 -11.28 19.18 -11.22
C LEU A 200 -10.10 18.81 -12.13
N ASP A 201 -9.15 18.03 -11.61
CA ASP A 201 -7.97 17.60 -12.37
C ASP A 201 -8.35 16.66 -13.52
N VAL A 202 -9.28 15.72 -13.30
CA VAL A 202 -9.74 14.81 -14.36
C VAL A 202 -10.54 15.54 -15.42
N VAL A 203 -11.45 16.43 -15.03
CA VAL A 203 -12.26 17.23 -15.96
C VAL A 203 -11.37 18.12 -16.83
N PHE A 204 -10.37 18.78 -16.24
CA PHE A 204 -9.39 19.58 -16.98
C PHE A 204 -8.51 18.72 -17.88
N SER A 205 -7.97 17.63 -17.34
CA SER A 205 -7.01 16.78 -18.06
C SER A 205 -7.65 16.16 -19.30
N THR A 206 -8.91 15.74 -19.19
CA THR A 206 -9.67 15.08 -20.26
C THR A 206 -10.53 16.04 -21.08
N GLN A 207 -10.22 17.33 -21.08
CA GLN A 207 -10.92 18.28 -21.96
C GLN A 207 -10.81 17.84 -23.44
N PRO A 208 -11.82 18.11 -24.29
CA PRO A 208 -11.77 17.75 -25.70
C PRO A 208 -10.49 18.27 -26.38
N ILE A 209 -9.92 17.46 -27.29
CA ILE A 209 -8.63 17.77 -27.95
C ILE A 209 -8.71 19.15 -28.61
N VAL A 210 -7.90 20.06 -28.10
CA VAL A 210 -7.62 21.34 -28.75
C VAL A 210 -6.33 21.16 -29.54
N SER A 211 -6.32 21.57 -30.82
CA SER A 211 -5.10 21.64 -31.64
C SER A 211 -3.91 22.20 -30.84
N GLU A 212 -2.72 21.61 -30.98
CA GLU A 212 -1.49 22.06 -30.30
C GLU A 212 -1.17 23.55 -30.51
N ALA A 213 -1.70 24.15 -31.57
CA ALA A 213 -1.56 25.58 -31.87
C ALA A 213 -2.41 26.50 -30.98
N LEU A 214 -3.28 25.97 -30.13
CA LEU A 214 -4.20 26.72 -29.27
C LEU A 214 -3.94 26.38 -27.81
N ALA A 215 -3.86 27.41 -26.96
CA ALA A 215 -3.77 27.20 -25.52
C ALA A 215 -5.01 26.42 -25.01
N PRO A 216 -4.83 25.47 -24.07
CA PRO A 216 -5.95 24.82 -23.39
C PRO A 216 -6.77 25.86 -22.62
N VAL A 217 -8.05 25.55 -22.34
CA VAL A 217 -8.86 26.34 -21.39
C VAL A 217 -8.19 26.23 -20.02
N GLU A 218 -8.07 27.31 -19.26
CA GLU A 218 -7.36 27.28 -17.98
C GLU A 218 -8.08 26.36 -16.97
N ARG A 219 -7.30 25.65 -16.13
CA ARG A 219 -7.83 24.70 -15.13
C ARG A 219 -8.91 25.32 -14.25
N ASP A 220 -8.71 26.56 -13.80
CA ASP A 220 -9.62 27.22 -12.88
C ASP A 220 -10.98 27.57 -13.51
N GLU A 221 -11.09 27.60 -14.85
CA GLU A 221 -12.37 27.80 -15.53
C GLU A 221 -13.31 26.59 -15.37
N PHE A 222 -12.76 25.40 -15.15
CA PHE A 222 -13.54 24.17 -14.95
C PHE A 222 -14.10 24.04 -13.52
N ARG A 223 -13.76 24.94 -12.58
CA ARG A 223 -14.19 24.87 -11.17
C ARG A 223 -15.71 24.75 -11.03
N SER A 224 -16.49 25.49 -11.83
CA SER A 224 -17.95 25.42 -11.75
C SER A 224 -18.49 24.03 -12.14
N ILE A 225 -17.97 23.47 -13.24
CA ILE A 225 -18.35 22.13 -13.71
C ILE A 225 -17.88 21.07 -12.72
N ALA A 226 -16.65 21.19 -12.20
CA ALA A 226 -16.13 20.26 -11.21
C ALA A 226 -16.94 20.29 -9.91
N LYS A 227 -17.38 21.47 -9.45
CA LYS A 227 -18.28 21.59 -8.29
C LYS A 227 -19.62 20.93 -8.56
N GLU A 228 -20.16 21.13 -9.76
CA GLU A 228 -21.35 20.42 -10.19
C GLU A 228 -21.05 18.92 -10.15
N LEU A 229 -20.14 18.36 -10.94
CA LEU A 229 -19.86 16.93 -11.00
C LEU A 229 -19.45 16.28 -9.66
N HIS A 230 -18.79 17.02 -8.77
CA HIS A 230 -18.43 16.54 -7.43
C HIS A 230 -19.64 16.50 -6.49
N GLY A 231 -20.51 17.53 -6.54
CA GLY A 231 -21.55 17.76 -5.55
C GLY A 231 -21.02 18.29 -4.22
N ASN A 232 -21.91 18.49 -3.25
CA ASN A 232 -21.58 19.02 -1.92
C ASN A 232 -21.76 17.99 -0.79
N ASP A 233 -22.12 16.75 -1.11
CA ASP A 233 -22.70 15.82 -0.14
C ASP A 233 -21.67 14.94 0.58
N ILE A 234 -20.41 14.91 0.11
CA ILE A 234 -19.36 14.03 0.63
C ILE A 234 -18.02 14.75 0.67
N ARG A 235 -17.38 14.72 1.84
CA ARG A 235 -16.01 15.17 2.04
C ARG A 235 -15.11 14.03 2.48
N LEU A 236 -13.83 14.14 2.18
CA LEU A 236 -12.82 13.11 2.47
C LEU A 236 -12.71 12.78 3.96
N HIS A 237 -12.84 13.81 4.82
CA HIS A 237 -12.74 13.65 6.27
C HIS A 237 -13.95 12.93 6.88
N GLU A 238 -15.06 12.82 6.15
CA GLU A 238 -16.28 12.12 6.59
C GLU A 238 -16.21 10.63 6.30
N LEU A 239 -15.32 10.20 5.40
CA LEU A 239 -15.22 8.81 4.96
C LEU A 239 -14.48 7.94 6.00
N MET A 240 -14.95 6.72 6.17
CA MET A 240 -14.34 5.72 7.05
C MET A 240 -14.37 4.31 6.43
N ILE A 241 -13.28 3.57 6.60
CA ILE A 241 -13.19 2.14 6.27
C ILE A 241 -13.48 1.31 7.53
N PRO A 242 -14.44 0.38 7.50
CA PRO A 242 -14.62 -0.58 8.59
C PRO A 242 -13.36 -1.45 8.78
N PRO A 243 -12.81 -1.60 10.01
CA PRO A 243 -11.60 -2.40 10.23
C PRO A 243 -11.71 -3.85 9.75
N GLY A 244 -12.88 -4.48 9.93
CA GLY A 244 -13.13 -5.85 9.45
C GLY A 244 -13.07 -5.97 7.92
N ARG A 245 -13.54 -4.94 7.19
CA ARG A 245 -13.46 -4.89 5.73
C ARG A 245 -12.01 -4.83 5.25
N LEU A 246 -11.20 -3.96 5.86
CA LEU A 246 -9.77 -3.90 5.53
C LEU A 246 -9.07 -5.22 5.90
N HIS A 247 -9.40 -5.81 7.05
CA HIS A 247 -8.81 -7.09 7.48
C HIS A 247 -9.08 -8.23 6.51
N ALA A 248 -10.32 -8.39 6.05
CA ALA A 248 -10.67 -9.39 5.05
C ALA A 248 -9.87 -9.19 3.75
N LEU A 249 -9.79 -7.95 3.25
CA LEU A 249 -9.02 -7.65 2.04
C LEU A 249 -7.52 -7.90 2.22
N VAL A 250 -6.92 -7.45 3.32
CA VAL A 250 -5.48 -7.63 3.59
C VAL A 250 -5.10 -9.12 3.58
N LYS A 251 -5.96 -10.01 4.09
CA LYS A 251 -5.74 -11.45 3.96
C LYS A 251 -5.54 -11.85 2.49
N LEU A 252 -6.48 -11.49 1.62
CA LEU A 252 -6.40 -11.80 0.19
C LEU A 252 -5.16 -11.18 -0.47
N LEU A 253 -4.85 -9.93 -0.18
CA LEU A 253 -3.67 -9.24 -0.75
C LEU A 253 -2.34 -9.89 -0.35
N LEU A 254 -2.25 -10.44 0.87
CA LEU A 254 -1.05 -11.17 1.30
C LEU A 254 -0.94 -12.53 0.61
N VAL A 255 -2.06 -13.27 0.50
CA VAL A 255 -2.07 -14.58 -0.18
C VAL A 255 -1.71 -14.45 -1.66
N ALA A 256 -2.29 -13.46 -2.33
CA ALA A 256 -2.13 -13.26 -3.77
C ALA A 256 -0.78 -12.63 -4.15
N ARG A 257 0.05 -12.23 -3.18
CA ARG A 257 1.31 -11.51 -3.45
C ARG A 257 2.25 -12.29 -4.36
N PHE A 258 2.23 -13.62 -4.27
CA PHE A 258 3.05 -14.52 -5.10
C PHE A 258 2.22 -15.23 -6.20
N GLY A 259 1.17 -14.58 -6.72
CA GLY A 259 0.55 -14.96 -7.98
C GLY A 259 -0.50 -16.08 -7.93
N HIS A 260 -0.45 -17.02 -6.98
CA HIS A 260 -1.49 -18.06 -6.85
C HIS A 260 -1.98 -18.25 -5.42
N CYS A 261 -3.28 -18.09 -5.22
CA CYS A 261 -3.90 -18.21 -3.91
C CYS A 261 -4.18 -19.66 -3.49
N GLY A 262 -4.08 -20.61 -4.42
CA GLY A 262 -4.20 -22.05 -4.16
C GLY A 262 -3.07 -22.64 -3.30
N MET A 263 -2.01 -21.86 -3.05
CA MET A 263 -0.78 -22.30 -2.39
C MET A 263 -0.79 -22.21 -0.86
N LEU A 264 -1.84 -21.67 -0.22
CA LEU A 264 -1.92 -21.64 1.24
C LEU A 264 -2.59 -22.92 1.75
N PRO A 265 -1.85 -23.81 2.43
CA PRO A 265 -2.49 -24.90 3.16
C PRO A 265 -3.42 -24.31 4.22
N ASP A 266 -4.58 -24.94 4.46
CA ASP A 266 -5.55 -24.50 5.48
C ASP A 266 -4.90 -24.29 6.87
N GLU A 267 -3.83 -25.04 7.15
CA GLU A 267 -3.01 -24.97 8.36
C GLU A 267 -2.35 -23.60 8.60
N GLN A 268 -2.13 -22.81 7.55
CA GLN A 268 -1.52 -21.48 7.65
C GLN A 268 -2.53 -20.33 7.78
N LEU A 269 -3.84 -20.61 7.66
CA LEU A 269 -4.91 -19.62 7.81
C LEU A 269 -4.88 -18.88 9.16
N PRO A 270 -4.65 -19.54 10.33
CA PRO A 270 -4.54 -18.83 11.60
C PRO A 270 -3.34 -17.86 11.64
N GLY A 271 -2.24 -18.24 10.99
CA GLY A 271 -1.05 -17.39 10.86
C GLY A 271 -1.34 -16.16 9.99
N LEU A 272 -2.05 -16.35 8.87
CA LEU A 272 -2.51 -15.27 8.00
C LEU A 272 -3.42 -14.28 8.74
N ASP A 273 -4.37 -14.78 9.53
CA ASP A 273 -5.30 -13.95 10.30
C ASP A 273 -4.57 -13.04 11.31
N CYS A 274 -3.60 -13.61 12.02
CA CYS A 274 -2.75 -12.88 12.96
C CYS A 274 -1.89 -11.81 12.27
N VAL A 275 -1.32 -12.13 11.10
CA VAL A 275 -0.49 -11.20 10.32
C VAL A 275 -1.33 -10.05 9.76
N ALA A 276 -2.47 -10.35 9.15
CA ALA A 276 -3.41 -9.35 8.67
C ALA A 276 -3.91 -8.46 9.82
N GLY A 277 -4.24 -9.05 10.97
CA GLY A 277 -4.62 -8.31 12.18
C GLY A 277 -3.54 -7.35 12.66
N SER A 278 -2.27 -7.76 12.58
CA SER A 278 -1.14 -6.90 12.96
C SER A 278 -0.96 -5.72 12.00
N ILE A 279 -1.21 -5.90 10.69
CA ILE A 279 -1.23 -4.82 9.71
C ILE A 279 -2.39 -3.88 9.99
N VAL A 280 -3.62 -4.39 10.12
CA VAL A 280 -4.83 -3.57 10.33
C VAL A 280 -4.75 -2.72 11.59
N LYS A 281 -4.09 -3.20 12.66
CA LYS A 281 -3.84 -2.37 13.87
C LYS A 281 -3.01 -1.12 13.59
N SER A 282 -2.17 -1.11 12.55
CA SER A 282 -1.46 0.12 12.13
C SER A 282 -2.40 1.14 11.45
N PHE A 283 -3.47 0.66 10.81
CA PHE A 283 -4.51 1.47 10.17
C PHE A 283 -5.62 1.88 11.17
N HIS A 284 -5.95 1.04 12.15
CA HIS A 284 -7.02 1.27 13.11
C HIS A 284 -6.44 1.65 14.48
N ARG A 285 -6.14 2.95 14.63
CA ARG A 285 -5.38 3.49 15.77
C ARG A 285 -6.25 3.99 16.93
N ILE A 286 -7.52 4.28 16.67
CA ILE A 286 -8.48 4.77 17.68
C ILE A 286 -9.58 3.72 17.83
N THR A 287 -9.65 3.13 19.01
CA THR A 287 -10.69 2.15 19.37
C THR A 287 -12.09 2.75 19.16
N ASP A 288 -13.04 1.92 18.73
CA ASP A 288 -14.45 2.30 18.51
C ASP A 288 -14.71 3.32 17.39
N SER A 289 -13.75 3.50 16.47
CA SER A 289 -13.88 4.33 15.28
C SER A 289 -13.59 3.55 14.00
N GLY A 290 -13.99 4.08 12.84
CA GLY A 290 -13.52 3.57 11.56
C GLY A 290 -12.11 4.04 11.23
N ILE A 291 -11.48 3.43 10.23
CA ILE A 291 -10.18 3.89 9.71
C ILE A 291 -10.42 5.15 8.88
N THR A 292 -9.85 6.27 9.31
CA THR A 292 -9.96 7.58 8.64
C THR A 292 -8.87 7.76 7.58
N TRP A 293 -9.02 8.76 6.70
CA TRP A 293 -8.02 9.07 5.68
C TRP A 293 -6.59 9.26 6.24
N PRO A 294 -6.36 10.08 7.28
CA PRO A 294 -5.01 10.24 7.83
C PRO A 294 -4.41 8.94 8.38
N MET A 295 -5.24 8.09 9.01
CA MET A 295 -4.75 6.80 9.51
C MET A 295 -4.35 5.88 8.35
N PHE A 296 -5.17 5.83 7.30
CA PHE A 296 -4.90 5.03 6.11
C PHE A 296 -3.65 5.50 5.37
N ASP A 297 -3.55 6.80 5.06
CA ASP A 297 -2.42 7.39 4.35
C ASP A 297 -1.10 7.13 5.08
N GLU A 298 -1.07 7.34 6.41
CA GLU A 298 0.14 7.13 7.19
C GLU A 298 0.50 5.64 7.34
N ALA A 299 -0.48 4.75 7.53
CA ALA A 299 -0.23 3.31 7.69
C ALA A 299 0.18 2.65 6.36
N ALA A 300 -0.44 3.02 5.25
CA ALA A 300 -0.12 2.48 3.92
C ALA A 300 1.34 2.73 3.51
N ARG A 301 1.99 3.82 3.98
CA ARG A 301 3.43 4.06 3.76
C ARG A 301 4.36 3.05 4.46
N THR A 302 3.84 2.27 5.40
CA THR A 302 4.59 1.18 6.07
C THR A 302 4.45 -0.16 5.35
N VAL A 303 3.54 -0.25 4.35
CA VAL A 303 3.27 -1.42 3.50
C VAL A 303 3.02 -0.95 2.06
N PRO A 304 4.00 -0.24 1.45
CA PRO A 304 3.79 0.51 0.21
C PRO A 304 3.28 -0.33 -0.96
N LEU A 305 3.65 -1.61 -1.01
CA LEU A 305 3.33 -2.51 -2.13
C LEU A 305 2.15 -3.45 -1.85
N LEU A 306 1.52 -3.34 -0.68
CA LEU A 306 0.42 -4.23 -0.29
C LEU A 306 -0.78 -4.10 -1.23
N PHE A 307 -1.11 -2.88 -1.64
CA PHE A 307 -2.27 -2.62 -2.49
C PHE A 307 -1.98 -2.84 -3.98
N ASP A 308 -0.73 -2.94 -4.41
CA ASP A 308 -0.38 -3.26 -5.79
C ASP A 308 -0.90 -4.66 -6.17
N THR A 309 -1.04 -5.55 -5.18
CA THR A 309 -1.66 -6.87 -5.37
C THR A 309 -3.13 -6.79 -5.84
N LEU A 310 -3.82 -5.64 -5.67
CA LEU A 310 -5.15 -5.43 -6.27
C LEU A 310 -5.09 -5.56 -7.79
N TYR A 311 -4.06 -4.98 -8.41
CA TYR A 311 -3.81 -5.09 -9.85
C TYR A 311 -3.50 -6.55 -10.19
N THR A 312 -2.56 -7.20 -9.48
CA THR A 312 -2.16 -8.60 -9.72
C THR A 312 -3.34 -9.57 -9.72
N ILE A 313 -4.27 -9.46 -8.76
CA ILE A 313 -5.44 -10.33 -8.71
C ILE A 313 -6.37 -10.03 -9.89
N SER A 314 -6.65 -8.74 -10.11
CA SER A 314 -7.66 -8.30 -11.09
C SER A 314 -7.19 -8.50 -12.54
N SER A 315 -5.89 -8.41 -12.80
CA SER A 315 -5.30 -8.58 -14.13
C SER A 315 -5.41 -10.02 -14.66
N ASN A 316 -5.77 -11.01 -13.83
CA ASN A 316 -6.08 -12.36 -14.31
C ASN A 316 -7.16 -12.37 -15.40
N LEU A 317 -8.08 -11.39 -15.41
CA LEU A 317 -9.07 -11.25 -16.47
C LEU A 317 -8.48 -10.77 -17.82
N LEU A 318 -7.28 -10.19 -17.82
CA LEU A 318 -6.53 -9.85 -19.04
C LEU A 318 -5.75 -11.04 -19.62
N GLY A 319 -5.68 -12.17 -18.90
CA GLY A 319 -4.83 -13.31 -19.22
C GLY A 319 -3.77 -13.57 -18.13
N GLN A 320 -3.11 -14.73 -18.19
CA GLN A 320 -1.92 -15.00 -17.38
C GLN A 320 -0.76 -14.19 -17.97
N PRO A 321 -0.15 -13.23 -17.25
CA PRO A 321 0.97 -12.49 -17.79
C PRO A 321 2.15 -13.44 -18.01
N GLU A 322 2.74 -13.43 -19.21
CA GLU A 322 3.91 -14.26 -19.56
C GLU A 322 5.10 -14.05 -18.61
N THR A 323 5.13 -12.95 -17.86
CA THR A 323 6.21 -12.54 -16.95
C THR A 323 6.08 -13.08 -15.53
N PHE A 324 4.93 -13.60 -15.11
CA PHE A 324 4.83 -14.33 -13.84
C PHE A 324 5.20 -15.79 -14.07
N ALA A 325 6.47 -16.03 -14.43
CA ALA A 325 7.04 -17.36 -14.38
C ALA A 325 6.68 -18.00 -13.03
N ASP A 326 6.16 -19.24 -13.06
CA ASP A 326 5.67 -20.03 -11.93
C ASP A 326 6.21 -19.58 -10.57
N LEU A 327 5.56 -18.59 -9.94
CA LEU A 327 5.95 -18.08 -8.63
C LEU A 327 5.78 -19.14 -7.54
N GLU A 328 5.14 -20.27 -7.85
CA GLU A 328 5.13 -21.48 -7.02
C GLU A 328 6.55 -22.01 -6.74
N GLN A 329 7.50 -21.81 -7.66
CA GLN A 329 8.91 -22.17 -7.47
C GLN A 329 9.72 -21.08 -6.72
N VAL A 330 9.09 -19.93 -6.43
CA VAL A 330 9.73 -18.70 -5.92
C VAL A 330 9.49 -18.47 -4.42
N ILE A 331 8.76 -19.36 -3.75
CA ILE A 331 8.53 -19.25 -2.31
C ILE A 331 9.65 -19.99 -1.56
N PRO A 332 10.44 -19.29 -0.72
CA PRO A 332 11.47 -19.92 0.09
C PRO A 332 10.84 -20.87 1.12
N GLU A 333 11.58 -21.90 1.52
CA GLU A 333 11.15 -22.82 2.57
C GLU A 333 10.82 -22.07 3.87
N SER A 334 9.75 -22.46 4.56
CA SER A 334 9.34 -21.77 5.77
C SER A 334 10.30 -22.01 6.94
N GLY A 335 10.66 -20.92 7.63
CA GLY A 335 11.38 -20.95 8.90
C GLY A 335 10.53 -21.29 10.11
N LYS A 336 11.18 -21.37 11.28
CA LYS A 336 10.51 -21.32 12.59
C LYS A 336 9.83 -19.96 12.81
N ILE A 337 10.44 -18.87 12.32
CA ILE A 337 9.90 -17.51 12.41
C ILE A 337 9.32 -17.07 11.08
N LEU A 338 10.09 -17.15 9.98
CA LEU A 338 9.67 -16.71 8.64
C LEU A 338 8.69 -17.70 7.99
N THR A 339 7.43 -17.65 8.42
CA THR A 339 6.33 -18.36 7.78
C THR A 339 5.84 -17.61 6.54
N PHE A 340 5.22 -18.27 5.56
CA PHE A 340 4.71 -17.62 4.34
C PHE A 340 3.90 -16.34 4.58
N PRO A 341 2.93 -16.25 5.53
CA PRO A 341 2.23 -14.97 5.75
C PRO A 341 3.14 -13.82 6.17
N LYS A 342 4.21 -14.09 6.92
CA LYS A 342 5.18 -13.07 7.34
C LYS A 342 6.12 -12.71 6.21
N LEU A 343 6.47 -13.67 5.35
CA LEU A 343 7.20 -13.43 4.12
C LEU A 343 6.41 -12.51 3.19
N ALA A 344 5.14 -12.83 2.89
CA ALA A 344 4.27 -12.00 2.06
C ALA A 344 4.13 -10.57 2.62
N LYS A 345 4.05 -10.46 3.96
CA LYS A 345 4.04 -9.16 4.64
C LYS A 345 5.37 -8.41 4.46
N LEU A 346 6.52 -9.07 4.59
CA LEU A 346 7.83 -8.44 4.34
C LEU A 346 8.00 -8.06 2.86
N ALA A 347 7.54 -8.89 1.93
CA ALA A 347 7.52 -8.60 0.49
C ALA A 347 6.67 -7.38 0.16
N SER A 348 5.60 -7.09 0.92
CA SER A 348 4.83 -5.85 0.75
C SER A 348 5.59 -4.56 1.16
N VAL A 349 6.80 -4.71 1.70
CA VAL A 349 7.67 -3.62 2.16
C VAL A 349 9.01 -3.60 1.42
N LEU A 350 9.64 -4.76 1.24
CA LEU A 350 11.05 -4.90 0.83
C LEU A 350 11.22 -5.56 -0.54
N ASP A 351 10.22 -5.47 -1.43
CA ASP A 351 10.20 -6.25 -2.67
C ASP A 351 11.43 -6.03 -3.55
N CYS A 352 11.89 -4.79 -3.68
CA CYS A 352 13.04 -4.43 -4.49
C CYS A 352 14.39 -4.75 -3.80
N ASN A 353 14.37 -5.22 -2.55
CA ASN A 353 15.57 -5.50 -1.76
C ASN A 353 16.03 -6.96 -1.83
N PHE A 354 15.14 -7.90 -2.20
CA PHE A 354 15.45 -9.32 -2.28
C PHE A 354 14.86 -9.95 -3.55
N ALA A 355 15.61 -10.86 -4.16
CA ALA A 355 15.02 -11.93 -4.94
C ALA A 355 14.48 -12.97 -3.95
N TRP A 356 13.15 -13.00 -3.76
CA TRP A 356 12.53 -13.79 -2.69
C TRP A 356 12.64 -15.31 -2.89
N ASP A 357 12.79 -15.77 -4.13
CA ASP A 357 13.09 -17.15 -4.56
C ASP A 357 14.39 -17.69 -3.99
N ASP A 358 15.38 -16.82 -3.89
CA ASP A 358 16.74 -17.19 -3.49
C ASP A 358 16.98 -16.97 -1.99
N LEU A 359 15.99 -16.50 -1.24
CA LEU A 359 16.16 -16.25 0.19
C LEU A 359 16.33 -17.58 0.94
N ARG A 360 17.50 -17.79 1.56
CA ARG A 360 17.81 -19.02 2.31
C ARG A 360 18.06 -18.73 3.80
N PRO A 361 17.75 -19.69 4.69
CA PRO A 361 18.13 -19.56 6.10
C PRO A 361 19.65 -19.66 6.21
N PHE A 362 20.28 -18.61 6.73
CA PHE A 362 21.73 -18.54 6.93
C PHE A 362 22.14 -19.04 8.32
N CYS A 363 21.44 -18.58 9.36
CA CYS A 363 21.70 -18.97 10.74
C CYS A 363 20.39 -19.07 11.52
N GLN A 364 20.32 -20.04 12.44
CA GLN A 364 19.23 -20.15 13.41
C GLN A 364 19.81 -20.26 14.81
N TYR A 365 19.30 -19.44 15.73
CA TYR A 365 19.71 -19.47 17.14
C TYR A 365 18.53 -19.92 17.99
N ASP A 366 18.78 -20.96 18.77
CA ASP A 366 17.89 -21.41 19.83
C ASP A 366 18.39 -20.82 21.16
N PRO A 367 17.57 -20.05 21.88
CA PRO A 367 17.92 -19.53 23.21
C PRO A 367 18.20 -20.64 24.26
N ALA A 368 17.80 -21.89 24.00
CA ALA A 368 18.14 -23.03 24.85
C ALA A 368 19.63 -23.42 24.75
N ASP A 369 20.31 -23.04 23.68
CA ASP A 369 21.74 -23.29 23.49
C ASP A 369 22.58 -22.16 24.12
N ASN A 370 23.28 -22.50 25.20
CA ASN A 370 24.10 -21.55 25.96
C ASN A 370 25.41 -21.15 25.23
N ALA A 371 25.74 -21.75 24.08
CA ALA A 371 26.86 -21.32 23.26
C ALA A 371 26.55 -20.02 22.49
N ASN A 372 25.26 -19.71 22.31
CA ASN A 372 24.81 -18.56 21.56
C ASN A 372 24.92 -17.28 22.39
N THR A 373 25.62 -16.28 21.85
CA THR A 373 25.83 -14.98 22.50
C THR A 373 25.52 -13.83 21.55
N ALA A 374 25.26 -12.65 22.09
CA ALA A 374 25.10 -11.43 21.30
C ALA A 374 26.33 -11.14 20.43
N SER A 375 27.54 -11.48 20.90
CA SER A 375 28.77 -11.33 20.12
C SER A 375 28.87 -12.33 18.96
N SER A 376 28.44 -13.58 19.15
CA SER A 376 28.40 -14.56 18.05
C SER A 376 27.33 -14.20 17.00
N LEU A 377 26.20 -13.63 17.42
CA LEU A 377 25.17 -13.12 16.51
C LEU A 377 25.69 -11.93 15.69
N ALA A 378 26.37 -10.98 16.34
CA ALA A 378 27.02 -9.85 15.68
C ALA A 378 28.08 -10.29 14.66
N ALA A 379 28.89 -11.31 15.01
CA ALA A 379 29.86 -11.88 14.10
C ALA A 379 29.18 -12.49 12.85
N ALA A 380 28.10 -13.25 13.04
CA ALA A 380 27.36 -13.85 11.92
C ALA A 380 26.78 -12.79 10.96
N ILE A 381 26.26 -11.68 11.51
CA ILE A 381 25.81 -10.53 10.72
C ILE A 381 26.96 -9.98 9.87
N GLY A 382 28.14 -9.78 10.46
CA GLY A 382 29.30 -9.24 9.76
C GLY A 382 29.95 -10.18 8.74
N THR A 383 29.68 -11.49 8.81
CA THR A 383 30.23 -12.48 7.86
C THR A 383 29.38 -12.72 6.62
N SER A 384 28.13 -12.26 6.59
CA SER A 384 27.27 -12.48 5.42
C SER A 384 27.69 -11.55 4.29
N GLU A 385 27.92 -12.11 3.11
CA GLU A 385 28.06 -11.35 1.88
C GLU A 385 26.65 -11.02 1.38
N GLY A 386 26.26 -9.75 1.41
CA GLY A 386 24.97 -9.29 0.86
C GLY A 386 23.92 -8.89 1.92
N PRO A 387 22.73 -8.47 1.48
CA PRO A 387 21.67 -8.03 2.37
C PRO A 387 21.12 -9.19 3.20
N ILE A 388 20.75 -8.91 4.46
CA ILE A 388 20.18 -9.93 5.36
C ILE A 388 18.91 -9.46 6.05
N LEU A 389 18.07 -10.45 6.38
CA LEU A 389 16.91 -10.30 7.26
C LEU A 389 17.19 -10.99 8.59
N LEU A 390 17.28 -10.20 9.64
CA LEU A 390 17.30 -10.67 11.02
C LEU A 390 15.86 -10.71 11.55
N LEU A 391 15.43 -11.86 12.03
CA LEU A 391 14.10 -12.07 12.61
C LEU A 391 14.22 -12.59 14.03
N VAL A 392 13.43 -12.02 14.92
CA VAL A 392 13.39 -12.40 16.34
C VAL A 392 11.97 -12.61 16.77
N SER A 393 11.68 -13.80 17.26
CA SER A 393 10.39 -14.16 17.84
C SER A 393 10.51 -14.29 19.35
N GLY A 394 9.46 -13.91 20.05
CA GLY A 394 9.44 -13.99 21.49
C GLY A 394 8.07 -13.75 22.10
N LYS A 395 8.05 -13.68 23.43
CA LYS A 395 6.86 -13.39 24.21
C LYS A 395 7.03 -12.07 24.96
N ILE A 396 6.03 -11.21 24.85
CA ILE A 396 5.88 -10.02 25.68
C ILE A 396 4.90 -10.38 26.79
N SER A 397 5.34 -10.26 28.04
CA SER A 397 4.49 -10.45 29.21
C SER A 397 4.02 -9.10 29.73
N HIS A 398 2.70 -8.89 29.72
CA HIS A 398 2.03 -7.83 30.45
C HIS A 398 1.30 -8.44 31.66
N GLU A 399 0.93 -7.61 32.64
CA GLU A 399 0.33 -8.04 33.92
C GLU A 399 -0.89 -8.98 33.76
N SER A 400 -1.61 -8.90 32.64
CA SER A 400 -2.83 -9.68 32.38
C SER A 400 -2.77 -10.62 31.17
N ALA A 401 -1.71 -10.56 30.35
CA ALA A 401 -1.66 -11.34 29.10
C ALA A 401 -0.23 -11.55 28.60
N THR A 402 0.02 -12.71 27.99
CA THR A 402 1.24 -12.98 27.22
C THR A 402 0.92 -12.89 25.75
N GLN A 403 1.70 -12.12 25.00
CA GLN A 403 1.51 -11.91 23.57
C GLN A 403 2.75 -12.32 22.78
N ASN A 404 2.55 -13.02 21.66
CA ASN A 404 3.63 -13.33 20.74
C ASN A 404 4.06 -12.07 19.98
N ALA A 405 5.37 -11.84 19.92
CA ALA A 405 5.96 -10.71 19.24
C ALA A 405 7.00 -11.17 18.23
N VAL A 406 7.09 -10.41 17.14
CA VAL A 406 8.11 -10.62 16.11
C VAL A 406 8.66 -9.25 15.73
N PHE A 407 9.95 -9.09 15.93
CA PHE A 407 10.74 -7.92 15.57
C PHE A 407 11.88 -8.35 14.64
N GLY A 408 12.52 -7.39 14.00
CA GLY A 408 13.68 -7.69 13.18
C GLY A 408 14.37 -6.47 12.63
N ALA A 409 15.40 -6.74 11.85
CA ALA A 409 16.17 -5.76 11.12
C ALA A 409 16.36 -6.23 9.68
N PHE A 410 16.21 -5.31 8.73
CA PHE A 410 16.76 -5.47 7.40
C PHE A 410 18.11 -4.75 7.38
N ILE A 411 19.16 -5.47 7.02
CA ILE A 411 20.50 -4.91 6.91
C ILE A 411 20.89 -4.93 5.44
N ALA A 412 20.94 -3.75 4.82
CA ALA A 412 21.19 -3.60 3.39
C ALA A 412 22.66 -3.88 3.05
N ASN A 413 23.58 -3.43 3.91
CA ASN A 413 25.01 -3.62 3.72
C ASN A 413 25.67 -4.08 5.03
N THR A 414 25.87 -5.40 5.15
CA THR A 414 26.46 -6.06 6.32
C THR A 414 27.89 -5.61 6.64
N THR A 415 28.63 -5.10 5.64
CA THR A 415 30.02 -4.66 5.82
C THR A 415 30.11 -3.29 6.49
N TYR A 416 29.22 -2.36 6.14
CA TYR A 416 29.34 -0.96 6.55
C TYR A 416 28.25 -0.49 7.52
N ASP A 417 27.06 -1.08 7.49
CA ASP A 417 25.91 -0.55 8.25
C ASP A 417 26.07 -0.69 9.77
N GLY A 418 27.00 -1.53 10.25
CA GLY A 418 27.40 -1.54 11.66
C GLY A 418 28.08 -0.24 12.08
N THR A 419 28.89 0.36 11.22
CA THR A 419 29.55 1.65 11.50
C THR A 419 28.74 2.85 11.05
N GLU A 420 28.09 2.75 9.89
CA GLU A 420 27.37 3.84 9.25
C GLU A 420 26.34 3.29 8.27
N ILE A 421 25.06 3.54 8.51
CA ILE A 421 23.98 3.19 7.59
C ILE A 421 24.21 3.90 6.27
N GLN A 422 24.32 3.12 5.21
CA GLN A 422 24.54 3.61 3.86
C GLN A 422 23.25 4.15 3.22
N PRO A 423 23.34 5.11 2.28
CA PRO A 423 22.20 5.56 1.50
C PRO A 423 21.60 4.40 0.69
N LYS A 424 20.33 4.55 0.32
CA LYS A 424 19.62 3.58 -0.52
C LYS A 424 20.45 3.28 -1.77
N PRO A 425 20.71 2.00 -2.12
CA PRO A 425 21.50 1.71 -3.31
C PRO A 425 20.78 2.12 -4.60
N GLN A 426 19.45 2.08 -4.61
CA GLN A 426 18.57 2.47 -5.71
C GLN A 426 17.31 3.19 -5.16
N ILE A 427 16.57 3.91 -6.02
CA ILE A 427 15.40 4.71 -5.62
C ILE A 427 14.35 3.85 -4.88
N ASP A 428 14.12 2.64 -5.39
CA ASP A 428 13.06 1.74 -4.92
C ASP A 428 13.52 0.79 -3.80
N GLN A 429 14.81 0.83 -3.45
CA GLN A 429 15.36 0.03 -2.36
C GLN A 429 15.33 0.80 -1.04
N ASP A 430 15.20 0.08 0.06
CA ASP A 430 15.38 0.65 1.40
C ASP A 430 16.85 0.57 1.88
N SER A 431 17.25 1.55 2.71
CA SER A 431 18.43 1.45 3.57
C SER A 431 18.11 0.56 4.78
N THR A 432 19.14 0.23 5.57
CA THR A 432 18.97 -0.51 6.83
C THR A 432 17.86 0.07 7.72
N LEU A 433 16.99 -0.81 8.20
CA LEU A 433 15.80 -0.45 8.97
C LEU A 433 15.48 -1.49 10.04
N LEU A 434 14.73 -1.07 11.05
CA LEU A 434 14.08 -1.97 12.00
C LEU A 434 12.61 -2.15 11.63
N PHE A 435 12.05 -3.30 11.97
CA PHE A 435 10.63 -3.55 11.77
C PHE A 435 10.02 -4.33 12.92
N GLN A 436 8.70 -4.17 13.05
CA GLN A 436 7.85 -4.97 13.91
C GLN A 436 6.80 -5.67 13.06
N LEU A 437 6.76 -7.01 13.08
CA LEU A 437 5.73 -7.78 12.37
C LEU A 437 4.53 -8.11 13.28
N SER A 438 4.73 -8.22 14.59
CA SER A 438 3.69 -8.51 15.58
C SER A 438 4.03 -7.88 16.93
N PRO A 439 3.06 -7.42 17.74
CA PRO A 439 1.60 -7.46 17.51
C PRO A 439 1.01 -6.34 16.64
N VAL A 440 1.82 -5.34 16.27
CA VAL A 440 1.42 -4.19 15.46
C VAL A 440 2.49 -4.01 14.39
N HIS A 441 2.08 -3.93 13.12
CA HIS A 441 3.01 -3.67 12.03
C HIS A 441 3.61 -2.26 12.14
N ASP A 442 4.92 -2.16 11.98
CA ASP A 442 5.60 -0.87 11.90
C ASP A 442 6.97 -1.02 11.24
N ILE A 443 7.44 0.06 10.60
CA ILE A 443 8.74 0.14 9.93
C ILE A 443 9.47 1.39 10.44
N PHE A 444 10.68 1.21 10.96
CA PHE A 444 11.51 2.25 11.53
C PHE A 444 12.75 2.43 10.66
N ARG A 445 12.69 3.37 9.72
CA ARG A 445 13.75 3.60 8.74
C ARG A 445 14.99 4.20 9.42
N GLY A 446 16.16 3.69 9.05
CA GLY A 446 17.44 4.20 9.52
C GLY A 446 17.78 5.58 8.94
N ASN A 447 18.45 6.40 9.75
CA ASN A 447 19.08 7.63 9.28
C ASN A 447 20.47 7.30 8.73
N VAL A 448 20.68 7.62 7.45
CA VAL A 448 21.99 7.52 6.79
C VAL A 448 23.03 8.31 7.57
N GLY A 449 24.23 7.76 7.72
CA GLY A 449 25.31 8.40 8.48
C GLY A 449 25.45 7.95 9.94
N TRP A 450 24.50 7.16 10.46
CA TRP A 450 24.52 6.70 11.85
C TRP A 450 24.92 5.22 11.95
N ALA A 451 25.57 4.81 13.03
CA ALA A 451 25.86 3.40 13.28
C ALA A 451 24.55 2.61 13.47
N GLY A 452 24.24 1.70 12.55
CA GLY A 452 22.98 0.94 12.59
C GLY A 452 22.93 -0.06 13.74
N TRP A 453 24.06 -0.68 14.06
CA TRP A 453 24.16 -1.60 15.19
C TRP A 453 25.56 -1.63 15.80
N SER A 454 25.64 -1.95 17.09
CA SER A 454 26.91 -2.03 17.81
C SER A 454 26.86 -3.10 18.89
N VAL A 455 28.04 -3.60 19.27
CA VAL A 455 28.19 -4.46 20.45
C VAL A 455 28.78 -3.65 21.59
N VAL A 456 28.01 -3.45 22.65
CA VAL A 456 28.42 -2.66 23.82
C VAL A 456 28.24 -3.50 25.06
N ARG A 457 29.31 -3.71 25.84
CA ARG A 457 29.28 -4.50 27.08
C ARG A 457 28.66 -5.89 26.89
N GLU A 458 29.00 -6.54 25.78
CA GLU A 458 28.49 -7.86 25.38
C GLU A 458 26.98 -7.90 25.04
N GLU A 459 26.31 -6.75 24.91
CA GLU A 459 24.96 -6.65 24.36
C GLU A 459 25.02 -6.24 22.89
N LEU A 460 24.14 -6.77 22.03
CA LEU A 460 24.00 -6.34 20.65
C LEU A 460 22.84 -5.34 20.56
N CYS A 461 23.13 -4.11 20.16
CA CYS A 461 22.17 -3.03 20.10
C CYS A 461 22.02 -2.56 18.65
N PHE A 462 20.80 -2.63 18.12
CA PHE A 462 20.41 -1.92 16.92
C PHE A 462 19.82 -0.57 17.32
N GLY A 463 20.44 0.51 16.88
CA GLY A 463 20.07 1.88 17.23
C GLY A 463 20.59 2.33 18.60
N GLU A 464 19.96 3.36 19.18
CA GLU A 464 20.33 3.92 20.47
C GLU A 464 19.15 3.92 21.45
N ARG A 465 19.39 3.50 22.71
CA ARG A 465 18.34 3.40 23.74
C ARG A 465 17.68 4.75 24.07
N ASP A 466 18.42 5.83 23.88
CA ASP A 466 18.01 7.17 24.30
C ASP A 466 17.47 8.05 23.16
N GLY A 467 17.47 7.56 21.91
CA GLY A 467 17.02 8.32 20.75
C GLY A 467 16.36 7.45 19.68
N GLY A 468 15.06 7.67 19.44
CA GLY A 468 14.30 6.94 18.41
C GLY A 468 13.92 5.52 18.81
N VAL A 469 14.14 4.57 17.89
CA VAL A 469 13.82 3.14 18.10
C VAL A 469 15.09 2.32 18.24
N ALA A 470 15.10 1.41 19.22
CA ALA A 470 16.20 0.48 19.42
C ALA A 470 15.71 -0.94 19.73
N LEU A 471 16.45 -1.93 19.25
CA LEU A 471 16.29 -3.35 19.56
C LEU A 471 17.60 -3.83 20.20
N VAL A 472 17.54 -4.25 21.46
CA VAL A 472 18.73 -4.56 22.26
C VAL A 472 18.68 -5.98 22.78
N PHE A 473 19.62 -6.81 22.35
CA PHE A 473 19.78 -8.19 22.79
C PHE A 473 20.64 -8.26 24.03
N ALA A 474 20.16 -9.01 25.02
CA ALA A 474 20.98 -9.40 26.16
C ALA A 474 22.14 -10.31 25.71
N LYS A 475 23.19 -10.36 26.53
CA LYS A 475 24.41 -11.15 26.27
C LYS A 475 24.13 -12.60 25.85
N ASP A 476 23.17 -13.26 26.48
CA ASP A 476 22.84 -14.67 26.30
C ASP A 476 21.74 -14.90 25.26
N LEU A 477 21.28 -13.86 24.57
CA LEU A 477 20.18 -13.88 23.59
C LEU A 477 18.84 -14.40 24.14
N LYS A 478 18.68 -14.56 25.46
CA LYS A 478 17.42 -15.04 26.07
C LYS A 478 16.41 -13.91 26.28
N GLY A 479 16.90 -12.68 26.37
CA GLY A 479 16.10 -11.48 26.48
C GLY A 479 16.44 -10.47 25.40
N ALA A 480 15.44 -9.72 24.98
CA ALA A 480 15.62 -8.51 24.18
C ALA A 480 14.75 -7.38 24.73
N THR A 481 15.23 -6.15 24.66
CA THR A 481 14.45 -4.94 24.96
C THR A 481 14.20 -4.19 23.66
N VAL A 482 12.94 -3.82 23.41
CA VAL A 482 12.59 -2.88 22.34
C VAL A 482 12.18 -1.57 22.97
N VAL A 483 12.82 -0.49 22.55
CA VAL A 483 12.57 0.87 23.01
C VAL A 483 12.09 1.69 21.84
N HIS A 484 11.07 2.51 22.06
CA HIS A 484 10.58 3.49 21.11
C HIS A 484 10.38 4.82 21.86
N ARG A 485 11.13 5.85 21.46
CA ARG A 485 11.08 7.19 22.05
C ARG A 485 10.87 8.24 20.98
N LEU A 486 9.96 9.17 21.27
CA LEU A 486 9.77 10.37 20.45
C LEU A 486 10.80 11.47 20.75
N ASP A 487 11.37 11.46 21.95
CA ASP A 487 12.37 12.43 22.36
C ASP A 487 13.69 12.20 21.60
N GLY A 488 14.29 13.28 21.11
CA GLY A 488 15.56 13.21 20.38
C GLY A 488 15.43 12.65 18.95
N GLU A 489 14.27 12.83 18.28
CA GLU A 489 14.05 12.42 16.88
C GLU A 489 15.19 12.88 15.94
N ASP A 490 15.76 14.07 16.16
CA ASP A 490 16.88 14.63 15.38
C ASP A 490 18.20 13.82 15.50
N LYS A 491 18.32 12.99 16.54
CA LYS A 491 19.46 12.10 16.81
C LYS A 491 19.09 10.62 16.72
N ALA A 492 17.87 10.31 16.30
CA ALA A 492 17.41 8.93 16.23
C ALA A 492 18.21 8.16 15.17
N VAL A 493 18.78 7.01 15.51
CA VAL A 493 19.33 6.11 14.49
C VAL A 493 18.21 5.54 13.63
N TYR A 494 17.14 5.06 14.26
CA TYR A 494 15.93 4.60 13.59
C TYR A 494 14.74 5.48 13.95
N LYS A 495 14.03 6.00 12.95
CA LYS A 495 12.97 6.98 13.14
C LYS A 495 11.76 6.36 13.86
N PRO A 496 11.25 6.98 14.93
CA PRO A 496 10.08 6.50 15.64
C PRO A 496 8.77 6.90 14.94
N SER A 497 7.81 5.99 14.94
CA SER A 497 6.43 6.27 14.51
C SER A 497 5.70 7.14 15.54
N LYS A 498 5.41 8.40 15.20
CA LYS A 498 4.80 9.41 16.11
C LYS A 498 3.52 8.95 16.80
N TRP A 499 2.68 8.21 16.08
CA TRP A 499 1.38 7.74 16.58
C TRP A 499 1.49 6.67 17.68
N ARG A 500 2.64 5.99 17.81
CA ARG A 500 2.85 4.94 18.81
C ARG A 500 3.14 5.48 20.21
N GLY A 501 3.43 6.78 20.33
CA GLY A 501 3.92 7.36 21.59
C GLY A 501 5.27 6.78 22.02
N THR A 502 5.72 7.11 23.22
CA THR A 502 6.96 6.55 23.80
C THR A 502 6.63 5.27 24.59
N TRP A 503 7.34 4.18 24.33
CA TRP A 503 7.17 2.91 25.05
C TRP A 503 8.47 2.09 25.11
N SER A 504 8.51 1.13 26.04
CA SER A 504 9.59 0.16 26.16
C SER A 504 8.99 -1.18 26.54
N THR A 505 9.45 -2.26 25.91
CA THR A 505 8.98 -3.62 26.21
C THR A 505 10.15 -4.60 26.32
N GLN A 506 10.01 -5.54 27.25
CA GLN A 506 10.88 -6.70 27.33
C GLN A 506 10.28 -7.85 26.53
N VAL A 507 11.14 -8.59 25.85
CA VAL A 507 10.81 -9.73 25.01
C VAL A 507 11.60 -10.92 25.53
N GLU A 508 10.90 -11.95 26.00
CA GLU A 508 11.49 -13.26 26.23
C GLU A 508 11.71 -13.92 24.87
N VAL A 509 12.96 -14.00 24.42
CA VAL A 509 13.31 -14.49 23.08
C VAL A 509 13.06 -15.99 23.01
N LYS A 510 12.43 -16.44 21.92
CA LYS A 510 12.13 -17.85 21.65
C LYS A 510 12.88 -18.42 20.45
N ALA A 511 13.16 -17.59 19.46
CA ALA A 511 14.03 -17.96 18.35
C ALA A 511 14.57 -16.70 17.67
N ILE A 512 15.74 -16.84 17.05
CA ILE A 512 16.32 -15.84 16.14
C ILE A 512 16.69 -16.55 14.83
N GLU A 513 16.39 -15.92 13.70
CA GLU A 513 16.77 -16.37 12.37
C GLU A 513 17.49 -15.26 11.61
N ILE A 514 18.52 -15.63 10.86
CA ILE A 514 19.12 -14.79 9.83
C ILE A 514 18.84 -15.45 8.49
N TRP A 515 18.30 -14.68 7.56
CA TRP A 515 18.09 -15.07 6.18
C TRP A 515 18.95 -14.21 5.27
N ASN A 516 19.55 -14.80 4.26
CA ASN A 516 20.35 -14.09 3.28
C ASN A 516 20.05 -14.57 1.86
N HIS A 517 20.50 -13.77 0.90
CA HIS A 517 20.58 -14.14 -0.51
C HIS A 517 22.00 -14.66 -0.76
N PRO A 518 22.20 -15.95 -1.08
CA PRO A 518 23.51 -16.48 -1.42
C PRO A 518 23.91 -15.97 -2.83
N TYR A 519 25.03 -15.26 -2.90
CA TYR A 519 25.64 -14.83 -4.17
C TYR A 519 26.04 -16.00 -5.08
#